data_AF-A0A8T3LP63-F1
#
_entry.id   AF-A0A8T3LP63-F1
#
_cell.length_a   1.000
_cell.length_b   1.000
_cell.length_c   1.000
_cell.angle_alpha   90.00
_cell.angle_beta   90.00
_cell.angle_gamma   90.00
#
_symmetry.space_group_name_H-M   'P 1'
#
loop_
_entity.id
_entity.type
_entity.pdbx_description
1 polymer ?
#
loop_
_entity_poly.entity_id
_entity_poly.type
_entity_poly.pdbx_seq_one_letter_code
_entity_poly.pdbx_strand_id
1 'polypeptide(L)'
;LVQWRTENPGVTLRAIHVHHGLSANADAWVTHCENVCQQWQVPLVVERVQLAQEGLGIEAQARQARYQAFARTLLPGEVLVTAQHLD
;
A
#
# COMPACT_ATOMS: atom_id res chain seq x y z
N LEU A 1 -12.89 -4.18 5.70
CA LEU A 1 -12.81 -2.70 5.53
C LEU A 1 -13.90 -2.15 4.60
N VAL A 2 -14.03 -2.62 3.35
CA VAL A 2 -15.07 -2.12 2.42
C VAL A 2 -16.50 -2.38 2.93
N GLN A 3 -16.78 -3.57 3.46
CA GLN A 3 -18.06 -3.87 4.10
C GLN A 3 -18.31 -2.95 5.31
N TRP A 4 -17.32 -2.81 6.19
CA TRP A 4 -17.40 -1.93 7.36
C TRP A 4 -17.73 -0.47 6.98
N ARG A 5 -17.09 0.07 5.94
CA ARG A 5 -17.43 1.39 5.36
C ARG A 5 -18.89 1.47 4.92
N THR A 6 -19.42 0.41 4.34
CA THR A 6 -20.82 0.35 3.87
C THR A 6 -21.80 0.41 5.04
N GLU A 7 -21.47 -0.25 6.15
CA GLU A 7 -22.27 -0.26 7.38
C GLU A 7 -22.08 1.00 8.23
N ASN A 8 -21.03 1.79 7.97
CA ASN A 8 -20.64 2.96 8.77
C ASN A 8 -20.33 4.16 7.84
N PRO A 9 -21.33 4.95 7.41
CA PRO A 9 -21.16 5.99 6.39
C PRO A 9 -20.17 7.11 6.72
N GLY A 10 -19.84 7.30 8.01
CA GLY A 10 -18.83 8.26 8.45
C GLY A 10 -17.38 7.77 8.29
N VAL A 11 -17.17 6.49 7.95
CA VAL A 11 -15.85 5.92 7.75
C VAL A 11 -15.37 6.22 6.32
N THR A 12 -14.20 6.82 6.20
CA THR A 12 -13.49 6.96 4.93
C THR A 12 -12.41 5.89 4.81
N LEU A 13 -12.20 5.39 3.59
CA LEU A 13 -11.19 4.38 3.30
C LEU A 13 -10.42 4.78 2.04
N ARG A 14 -9.09 4.64 2.10
CA ARG A 14 -8.19 4.67 0.94
C ARG A 14 -7.15 3.58 1.05
N ALA A 15 -6.59 3.19 -0.09
CA ALA A 15 -5.57 2.16 -0.18
C ALA A 15 -4.25 2.77 -0.67
N ILE A 16 -3.15 2.08 -0.37
CA ILE A 16 -1.84 2.35 -0.94
C ILE A 16 -1.21 1.05 -1.42
N HIS A 17 -0.66 1.07 -2.64
CA HIS A 17 0.23 0.05 -3.16
C HIS A 17 1.64 0.63 -3.27
N VAL A 18 2.65 -0.09 -2.78
CA VAL A 18 4.06 0.30 -2.90
C VAL A 18 4.75 -0.61 -3.91
N HIS A 19 5.03 -0.06 -5.09
CA HIS A 19 5.77 -0.73 -6.15
C HIS A 19 7.26 -0.51 -5.94
N HIS A 20 7.98 -1.60 -5.63
CA HIS A 20 9.43 -1.59 -5.37
C HIS A 20 10.25 -2.20 -6.52
N GLY A 21 9.62 -2.60 -7.63
CA GLY A 21 10.30 -3.09 -8.84
C GLY A 21 11.08 -4.41 -8.74
N LEU A 22 10.97 -5.15 -7.63
CA LEU A 22 11.76 -6.39 -7.44
C LEU A 22 11.22 -7.60 -8.21
N SER A 23 9.91 -7.63 -8.45
CA SER A 23 9.24 -8.73 -9.13
C SER A 23 9.06 -8.39 -10.60
N ALA A 24 9.24 -9.38 -11.49
CA ALA A 24 8.87 -9.24 -12.90
C ALA A 24 7.38 -8.93 -13.10
N ASN A 25 6.54 -9.24 -12.10
CA ASN A 25 5.10 -8.99 -12.12
C ASN A 25 4.71 -7.65 -11.46
N ALA A 26 5.66 -6.81 -11.06
CA ALA A 26 5.38 -5.62 -10.24
C ALA A 26 4.35 -4.66 -10.87
N ASP A 27 4.46 -4.40 -12.18
CA ASP A 27 3.50 -3.54 -12.89
C ASP A 27 2.12 -4.20 -13.07
N ALA A 28 2.09 -5.53 -13.26
CA ALA A 28 0.83 -6.27 -13.30
C ALA A 28 0.11 -6.24 -11.94
N TRP A 29 0.85 -6.26 -10.83
CA TRP A 29 0.27 -6.12 -9.49
C TRP A 29 -0.29 -4.73 -9.24
N VAL A 30 0.34 -3.66 -9.75
CA VAL A 30 -0.25 -2.31 -9.73
C VAL A 30 -1.59 -2.32 -10.46
N THR A 31 -1.63 -2.85 -11.69
CA THR A 31 -2.84 -2.92 -12.50
C THR A 31 -3.95 -3.70 -11.77
N HIS A 32 -3.59 -4.81 -11.12
CA HIS A 32 -4.53 -5.57 -10.30
C HIS A 32 -5.09 -4.74 -9.14
N CYS A 33 -4.24 -4.05 -8.37
CA CYS A 33 -4.67 -3.19 -7.27
C CYS A 33 -5.57 -2.04 -7.74
N GLU A 34 -5.24 -1.42 -8.87
CA GLU A 34 -6.06 -0.36 -9.50
C GLU A 34 -7.47 -0.88 -9.83
N ASN A 35 -7.56 -2.02 -10.51
CA ASN A 35 -8.84 -2.63 -10.87
C ASN A 35 -9.70 -2.98 -9.64
N VAL A 36 -9.09 -3.59 -8.62
CA VAL A 36 -9.80 -3.95 -7.37
C VAL A 36 -10.28 -2.71 -6.64
N CYS A 37 -9.43 -1.69 -6.50
CA CYS A 37 -9.80 -0.44 -5.82
C CYS A 37 -10.88 0.32 -6.59
N GLN A 38 -10.81 0.34 -7.92
CA GLN A 38 -11.86 0.92 -8.77
C GLN A 38 -13.20 0.19 -8.58
N GLN A 39 -13.20 -1.15 -8.62
CA GLN A 39 -14.41 -1.95 -8.42
C GLN A 39 -15.07 -1.67 -7.06
N TRP A 40 -14.26 -1.46 -6.02
CA TRP A 40 -14.77 -1.16 -4.66
C TRP A 40 -14.94 0.32 -4.37
N GLN A 41 -14.70 1.21 -5.34
CA GLN A 41 -14.76 2.65 -5.15
C GLN A 41 -13.90 3.11 -3.97
N VAL A 42 -12.66 2.63 -3.90
CA VAL A 42 -11.65 2.99 -2.90
C VAL A 42 -10.55 3.79 -3.60
N PRO A 43 -10.25 5.03 -3.20
CA PRO A 43 -9.09 5.75 -3.73
C PRO A 43 -7.80 4.97 -3.49
N LEU A 44 -6.96 4.85 -4.53
CA LEU A 44 -5.68 4.15 -4.46
C LEU A 44 -4.54 5.14 -4.71
N VAL A 45 -3.56 5.13 -3.82
CA VAL A 45 -2.25 5.73 -4.05
C VAL A 45 -1.29 4.65 -4.51
N VAL A 46 -0.57 4.89 -5.61
CA VAL A 46 0.49 3.99 -6.08
C VAL A 46 1.83 4.70 -5.92
N GLU A 47 2.61 4.32 -4.92
CA GLU A 47 3.95 4.83 -4.69
C GLU A 47 4.98 3.93 -5.36
N ARG A 48 5.76 4.49 -6.28
CA ARG A 48 6.92 3.81 -6.88
C ARG A 48 8.17 4.21 -6.12
N VAL A 49 8.80 3.24 -5.47
CA VAL A 49 9.99 3.46 -4.62
C VAL A 49 11.22 2.84 -5.23
N GLN A 50 12.37 3.46 -4.96
CA GLN A 50 13.68 2.89 -5.26
C GLN A 50 14.29 2.33 -3.98
N LEU A 51 14.90 1.16 -4.08
CA LEU A 51 15.58 0.54 -2.94
C LEU A 51 17.01 1.06 -2.85
N ALA A 52 17.39 1.54 -1.67
CA ALA A 52 18.73 2.00 -1.40
C ALA A 52 19.67 0.80 -1.21
N GLN A 53 20.81 0.78 -1.91
CA GLN A 53 21.81 -0.28 -1.78
C GLN A 53 22.73 -0.06 -0.57
N GLU A 54 22.16 -0.15 0.63
CA GLU A 54 22.84 0.16 1.91
C GLU A 54 23.47 -1.08 2.58
N GLY A 55 23.74 -2.14 1.81
CA GLY A 55 24.32 -3.39 2.34
C GLY A 55 23.35 -4.25 3.19
N LEU A 56 22.10 -3.80 3.38
CA LEU A 56 21.03 -4.59 3.99
C LEU A 56 20.53 -5.69 3.04
N GLY A 57 19.91 -6.75 3.57
CA GLY A 57 19.19 -7.72 2.75
C GLY A 57 18.02 -7.07 2.01
N ILE A 58 17.69 -7.58 0.81
CA ILE A 58 16.67 -7.02 -0.09
C ILE A 58 15.32 -6.81 0.58
N GLU A 59 14.93 -7.72 1.48
CA GLU A 59 13.69 -7.65 2.23
C GLU A 59 13.68 -6.49 3.23
N ALA A 60 14.80 -6.24 3.91
CA ALA A 60 14.94 -5.13 4.84
C ALA A 60 14.87 -3.79 4.12
N GLN A 61 15.53 -3.66 2.96
CA GLN A 61 15.46 -2.47 2.12
C GLN A 61 14.02 -2.20 1.64
N ALA A 62 13.35 -3.23 1.12
CA ALA A 62 11.95 -3.13 0.67
C ALA A 62 11.01 -2.76 1.82
N ARG A 63 11.23 -3.34 3.01
CA ARG A 63 10.48 -2.99 4.23
C ARG A 63 10.66 -1.52 4.57
N GLN A 64 11.90 -1.01 4.63
CA GLN A 64 12.19 0.38 4.95
C GLN A 64 11.57 1.34 3.93
N ALA A 65 11.75 1.09 2.64
CA ALA A 65 11.18 1.92 1.58
C ALA A 65 9.63 1.96 1.66
N ARG A 66 9.00 0.82 1.97
CA ARG A 66 7.55 0.74 2.17
C ARG A 66 7.07 1.57 3.36
N TYR A 67 7.73 1.51 4.51
CA TYR A 67 7.36 2.34 5.67
C TYR A 67 7.57 3.84 5.41
N GLN A 68 8.61 4.21 4.66
CA GLN A 68 8.82 5.60 4.23
C GLN A 68 7.72 6.09 3.27
N ALA A 69 7.27 5.24 2.35
CA ALA A 69 6.14 5.56 1.47
C ALA A 69 4.84 5.73 2.26
N PHE A 70 4.58 4.88 3.25
CA PHE A 70 3.45 5.04 4.16
C PHE A 70 3.52 6.38 4.91
N ALA A 71 4.65 6.69 5.54
CA ALA A 71 4.82 7.92 6.30
C ALA A 71 4.62 9.19 5.46
N ARG A 72 5.09 9.19 4.20
CA ARG A 72 4.96 10.33 3.28
C ARG A 72 3.52 10.58 2.83
N THR A 73 2.75 9.51 2.68
CA THR A 73 1.41 9.56 2.09
C THR A 73 0.30 9.58 3.13
N LEU A 74 0.58 9.26 4.39
CA LEU A 74 -0.40 9.27 5.49
C LEU A 74 -0.83 10.71 5.79
N LEU A 75 -2.14 10.97 5.76
CA LEU A 75 -2.68 12.30 6.02
C LEU A 75 -2.88 12.51 7.53
N PRO A 76 -2.86 13.77 8.02
CA PRO A 76 -3.20 14.07 9.41
C PRO A 76 -4.58 13.52 9.78
N GLY A 77 -4.65 12.77 10.89
CA GLY A 77 -5.89 12.17 11.39
C GLY A 77 -6.24 10.81 10.78
N GLU A 78 -5.42 10.27 9.87
CA GLU A 78 -5.60 8.92 9.36
C GLU A 78 -4.86 7.87 10.18
N VAL A 79 -5.36 6.64 10.11
CA VAL A 79 -4.74 5.45 10.72
C VAL A 79 -4.24 4.53 9.63
N LEU A 80 -2.97 4.13 9.72
CA LEU A 80 -2.40 3.08 8.86
C LEU A 80 -2.85 1.70 9.38
N VAL A 81 -3.43 0.90 8.48
CA VAL A 81 -3.80 -0.49 8.75
C VAL A 81 -3.02 -1.41 7.81
N THR A 82 -2.45 -2.48 8.36
CA THR A 82 -1.67 -3.48 7.65
C THR A 82 -2.30 -4.86 7.82
N ALA A 83 -2.09 -5.75 6.84
CA ALA A 83 -2.64 -7.10 6.84
C ALA A 83 -1.65 -8.14 7.40
N GLN A 84 -0.92 -7.82 8.48
CA GLN A 84 -0.07 -8.82 9.14
C GLN A 84 -0.94 -9.81 9.92
N HIS A 85 -0.62 -11.10 9.80
CA HIS A 85 -1.27 -12.20 10.51
C HIS A 85 -0.21 -13.14 11.11
N LEU A 86 -0.64 -14.14 11.89
CA LEU A 86 0.23 -14.95 12.75
C LEU A 86 1.23 -15.83 11.97
N ASP A 87 0.94 -16.18 10.72
CA ASP A 87 1.67 -17.14 9.87
C ASP A 87 1.86 -18.55 10.48
#